data_AF-A0A9N8HK97-F1
#
_entry.id   AF-A0A9N8HK97-F1
#
_cell.length_a   1.000
_cell.length_b   1.000
_cell.length_c   1.000
_cell.angle_alpha   90.00
_cell.angle_beta   90.00
_cell.angle_gamma   90.00
#
_symmetry.space_group_name_H-M   'P 1'
#
loop_
_entity.id
_entity.type
_entity.pdbx_description
1 polymer ?
#
loop_
_entity_poly.entity_id
_entity_poly.type
_entity_poly.pdbx_seq_one_letter_code
_entity_poly.pdbx_strand_id
1 'polypeptide(L)'
;MVILQKVPHVRRNRDIKPLLTRRLDQWDSGLYESLITECHKAMESFLSDRRGSSTPEQRARRFQHLMLQGEVRRAVRFITAREQFGVLLPTAHTDDGKGTERSVLDILKSKHPSPTPINLAQLPKFDAPPPAFVDLQITPEISEQVAGKLSGACGLGGTDGPTLKNWLLRYRRASTQLRAAFGLFAQWQANNLVPWAAIRALNANRGMALDKFPGVRPIGIGNIERRYIAKCVLAVAGPAAAAAAGTSQLSVGLKAALKVPSTRQIMFGIITLAHLTVSTLILASLL
;
A
#
# COMPACT_ATOMS: atom_id res chain seq x y z
N MET A 1 1.02 2.28 12.86
CA MET A 1 0.70 1.50 14.08
C MET A 1 1.41 2.10 15.28
N VAL A 2 0.70 2.86 16.11
CA VAL A 2 1.26 3.36 17.38
C VAL A 2 1.17 2.28 18.47
N ILE A 3 0.04 1.55 18.51
CA ILE A 3 -0.24 0.54 19.55
C ILE A 3 0.69 -0.68 19.45
N LEU A 4 0.88 -1.27 18.26
CA LEU A 4 1.73 -2.46 18.09
C LEU A 4 3.19 -2.13 17.73
N GLN A 5 3.64 -0.87 17.92
CA GLN A 5 5.03 -0.52 17.67
C GLN A 5 5.95 -1.35 18.59
N LYS A 6 6.93 -2.05 18.01
CA LYS A 6 7.87 -2.85 18.80
C LYS A 6 8.80 -1.94 19.58
N VAL A 7 9.01 -2.27 20.85
CA VAL A 7 9.96 -1.57 21.72
C VAL A 7 11.22 -2.44 21.82
N PRO A 8 12.42 -1.86 21.68
CA PRO A 8 13.66 -2.57 21.99
C PRO A 8 13.54 -3.19 23.39
N HIS A 9 13.93 -4.47 23.55
CA HIS A 9 13.89 -5.24 24.81
C HIS A 9 12.53 -5.82 25.24
N VAL A 10 11.38 -5.38 24.70
CA VAL A 10 10.08 -6.01 24.99
C VAL A 10 9.81 -7.16 24.01
N ARG A 11 10.12 -8.40 24.42
CA ARG A 11 10.07 -9.57 23.51
C ARG A 11 9.17 -10.72 23.97
N ARG A 12 8.92 -10.88 25.27
CA ARG A 12 8.17 -12.03 25.80
C ARG A 12 6.71 -11.65 26.06
N ASN A 13 5.81 -12.62 26.00
CA ASN A 13 4.37 -12.40 26.22
C ASN A 13 4.06 -11.68 27.54
N ARG A 14 4.79 -11.99 28.61
CA ARG A 14 4.64 -11.36 29.93
C ARG A 14 4.93 -9.85 29.91
N ASP A 15 5.78 -9.39 29.00
CA ASP A 15 6.17 -7.98 28.87
C ASP A 15 5.33 -7.27 27.80
N ILE A 16 4.96 -8.00 26.74
CA ILE A 16 4.13 -7.50 25.64
C ILE A 16 2.70 -7.20 26.11
N LYS A 17 2.09 -8.09 26.89
CA LYS A 17 0.70 -7.91 27.33
C LYS A 17 0.49 -6.61 28.12
N PRO A 18 1.25 -6.32 29.21
CA PRO A 18 1.11 -5.07 29.94
C PRO A 18 1.34 -3.83 29.07
N LEU A 19 2.32 -3.90 28.14
CA LEU A 19 2.58 -2.81 27.22
C LEU A 19 1.37 -2.53 26.30
N LEU A 20 0.77 -3.58 25.73
CA LEU A 20 -0.40 -3.44 24.87
C LEU A 20 -1.61 -2.93 25.65
N THR A 21 -1.87 -3.47 26.84
CA THR A 21 -2.94 -3.01 27.72
C THR A 21 -2.79 -1.53 28.02
N ARG A 22 -1.63 -1.09 28.53
CA ARG A 22 -1.35 0.33 28.80
C ARG A 22 -1.61 1.22 27.58
N ARG A 23 -1.18 0.78 26.39
CA ARG A 23 -1.36 1.57 25.16
C ARG A 23 -2.82 1.64 24.71
N LEU A 24 -3.59 0.58 24.93
CA LEU A 24 -5.03 0.58 24.69
C LEU A 24 -5.73 1.51 25.69
N ASP A 25 -5.38 1.44 26.97
CA ASP A 25 -5.96 2.32 28.00
C ASP A 25 -5.66 3.80 27.70
N GLN A 26 -4.43 4.11 27.28
CA GLN A 26 -4.04 5.47 26.84
C GLN A 26 -4.81 5.91 25.58
N TRP A 27 -5.07 4.98 24.66
CA TRP A 27 -5.86 5.27 23.46
C TRP A 27 -7.30 5.60 23.81
N ASP A 28 -7.92 4.79 24.67
CA ASP A 28 -9.30 4.98 25.13
C ASP A 28 -9.44 6.26 25.97
N SER A 29 -8.39 6.62 26.72
CA SER A 29 -8.32 7.87 27.50
C SER A 29 -7.99 9.11 26.64
N GLY A 30 -7.83 8.98 25.32
CA GLY A 30 -7.53 10.10 24.42
C GLY A 30 -6.10 10.65 24.50
N LEU A 31 -5.17 9.93 25.13
CA LEU A 31 -3.77 10.33 25.34
C LEU A 31 -2.90 10.07 24.09
N TYR A 32 -3.34 10.57 22.93
CA TYR A 32 -2.71 10.29 21.64
C TYR A 32 -1.30 10.86 21.51
N GLU A 33 -1.03 12.05 22.07
CA GLU A 33 0.30 12.68 22.00
C GLU A 33 1.37 11.87 22.72
N SER A 34 1.04 11.33 23.90
CA SER A 34 1.95 10.46 24.65
C SER A 34 2.29 9.20 23.85
N LEU A 35 1.27 8.59 23.23
CA LEU A 35 1.43 7.40 22.39
C LEU A 35 2.32 7.67 21.17
N ILE A 36 2.10 8.81 20.50
CA ILE A 36 2.91 9.23 19.34
C ILE A 36 4.35 9.52 19.76
N THR A 37 4.54 10.22 20.88
CA THR A 37 5.87 10.57 21.40
C THR A 37 6.67 9.31 21.76
N GLU A 38 6.04 8.35 22.45
CA GLU A 38 6.66 7.05 22.76
C GLU A 38 7.09 6.33 21.48
N CYS A 39 6.20 6.28 20.48
CA CYS A 39 6.48 5.66 19.19
C CYS A 39 7.65 6.35 18.46
N HIS A 40 7.69 7.68 18.46
CA HIS A 40 8.74 8.46 17.83
C HIS A 40 10.11 8.17 18.46
N LYS A 41 10.20 8.24 19.80
CA LYS A 41 11.43 7.93 20.55
C LYS A 41 11.92 6.50 20.29
N ALA A 42 11.02 5.52 20.28
CA ALA A 42 11.36 4.14 19.96
C ALA A 42 11.88 3.99 18.51
N MET A 43 11.30 4.73 17.56
CA MET A 43 11.73 4.73 16.16
C MET A 43 13.10 5.39 15.99
N GLU A 44 13.33 6.54 16.63
CA GLU A 44 14.60 7.27 16.57
C GLU A 44 15.76 6.43 17.11
N SER A 45 15.56 5.78 18.26
CA SER A 45 16.52 4.84 18.84
C SER A 45 16.80 3.65 17.90
N PHE A 46 15.76 3.09 17.29
CA PHE A 46 15.95 1.99 16.32
C PHE A 46 16.68 2.43 15.04
N LEU A 47 16.47 3.68 14.61
CA LEU A 47 17.12 4.25 13.43
C LEU A 47 18.55 4.71 13.72
N SER A 48 18.88 5.16 14.94
CA SER A 48 20.28 5.45 15.34
C SER A 48 21.15 4.19 15.26
N ASP A 49 20.65 3.05 15.73
CA ASP A 49 21.40 1.79 15.70
C ASP A 49 21.64 1.25 14.28
N ARG A 50 20.89 1.76 13.29
CA ARG A 50 20.98 1.37 11.87
C ARG A 50 21.66 2.43 11.00
N ARG A 51 22.09 3.55 11.56
CA ARG A 51 22.84 4.59 10.84
C ARG A 51 24.31 4.20 10.78
N GLY A 52 24.75 3.68 9.64
CA GLY A 52 26.15 3.33 9.35
C GLY A 52 26.28 2.52 8.06
N SER A 53 27.45 2.55 7.42
CA SER A 53 27.77 1.65 6.32
C SER A 53 27.81 0.21 6.85
N SER A 54 26.99 -0.69 6.32
CA SER A 54 26.98 -2.09 6.76
C SER A 54 28.32 -2.77 6.45
N THR A 55 28.92 -3.44 7.44
CA THR A 55 30.15 -4.21 7.21
C THR A 55 29.90 -5.40 6.25
N PRO A 56 30.94 -5.92 5.57
CA PRO A 56 30.81 -7.11 4.73
C PRO A 56 30.15 -8.29 5.47
N GLU A 57 30.48 -8.51 6.73
CA GLU A 57 29.92 -9.59 7.58
C GLU A 57 28.43 -9.36 7.87
N GLN A 58 28.03 -8.12 8.15
CA GLN A 58 26.62 -7.78 8.36
C GLN A 58 25.81 -8.00 7.08
N ARG A 59 26.38 -7.69 5.91
CA ARG A 59 25.76 -7.97 4.61
C ARG A 59 25.65 -9.48 4.38
N ALA A 60 26.69 -10.26 4.67
CA ALA A 60 26.67 -11.71 4.55
C ALA A 60 25.60 -12.35 5.46
N ARG A 61 25.51 -11.94 6.74
CA ARG A 61 24.48 -12.40 7.68
C ARG A 61 23.07 -12.08 7.19
N ARG A 62 22.86 -10.88 6.65
CA ARG A 62 21.56 -10.48 6.09
C ARG A 62 21.21 -11.29 4.85
N PHE A 63 22.17 -11.56 3.97
CA PHE A 63 21.99 -12.45 2.82
C PHE A 63 21.59 -13.87 3.26
N GLN A 64 22.34 -14.47 4.19
CA GLN A 64 22.04 -15.80 4.73
C GLN A 64 20.63 -15.85 5.35
N HIS A 65 20.25 -14.84 6.14
CA HIS A 65 18.92 -14.77 6.73
C HIS A 65 17.80 -14.74 5.68
N LEU A 66 17.97 -13.95 4.61
CA LEU A 66 17.01 -13.90 3.49
C LEU A 66 16.92 -15.24 2.75
N MET A 67 18.05 -15.94 2.57
CA MET A 67 18.08 -17.28 1.97
C MET A 67 17.33 -18.29 2.82
N LEU A 68 17.56 -18.30 4.14
CA LEU A 68 16.85 -19.18 5.09
C LEU A 68 15.33 -18.90 5.14
N GLN A 69 14.90 -17.66 4.87
CA GLN A 69 13.49 -17.30 4.74
C GLN A 69 12.88 -17.70 3.39
N GLY A 70 13.66 -18.27 2.46
CA GLY A 70 13.23 -18.59 1.10
C GLY A 70 13.09 -17.37 0.18
N GLU A 71 13.56 -16.19 0.61
CA GLU A 71 13.49 -14.95 -0.18
C GLU A 71 14.67 -14.82 -1.17
N VAL A 72 14.96 -15.90 -1.92
CA VAL A 72 16.15 -16.04 -2.78
C VAL A 72 16.34 -14.87 -3.73
N ARG A 73 15.27 -14.44 -4.42
CA ARG A 73 15.33 -13.29 -5.35
C ARG A 73 15.73 -11.99 -4.66
N ARG A 74 15.29 -11.79 -3.42
CA ARG A 74 15.62 -10.58 -2.63
C ARG A 74 17.06 -10.65 -2.13
N ALA A 75 17.50 -11.81 -1.67
CA ALA A 75 18.89 -12.06 -1.26
C ALA A 75 19.88 -11.74 -2.39
N VAL A 76 19.65 -12.28 -3.60
CA VAL A 76 20.49 -12.02 -4.77
C VAL A 76 20.51 -10.55 -5.16
N ARG A 77 19.36 -9.86 -5.13
CA ARG A 77 19.31 -8.41 -5.41
C ARG A 77 20.09 -7.58 -4.40
N PHE A 78 20.02 -7.96 -3.13
CA PHE A 78 20.72 -7.28 -2.04
C PHE A 78 22.25 -7.35 -2.18
N ILE A 79 22.78 -8.51 -2.60
CA ILE A 79 24.23 -8.69 -2.76
C ILE A 79 24.76 -8.09 -4.07
N THR A 80 23.97 -8.10 -5.14
CA THR A 80 24.36 -7.61 -6.49
C THR A 80 24.27 -6.08 -6.65
N ALA A 81 24.10 -5.32 -5.56
CA ALA A 81 24.04 -3.85 -5.55
C ALA A 81 23.00 -3.21 -6.50
N ARG A 82 22.02 -3.98 -6.99
CA ARG A 82 20.89 -3.46 -7.79
C ARG A 82 19.89 -2.66 -6.95
N GLU A 83 20.07 -2.62 -5.63
CA GLU A 83 19.37 -1.71 -4.71
C GLU A 83 20.04 -0.33 -4.67
N GLN A 84 20.31 0.30 -5.83
CA GLN A 84 20.69 1.72 -5.86
C GLN A 84 19.52 2.62 -5.44
N PHE A 85 18.29 2.13 -5.42
CA PHE A 85 17.10 2.90 -5.05
C PHE A 85 17.09 3.24 -3.55
N GLY A 86 17.58 4.43 -3.22
CA GLY A 86 17.49 5.01 -1.89
C GLY A 86 16.11 5.63 -1.61
N VAL A 87 15.69 5.58 -0.35
CA VAL A 87 14.64 6.47 0.16
C VAL A 87 15.31 7.79 0.51
N LEU A 88 14.83 8.88 -0.06
CA LEU A 88 15.34 10.22 0.21
C LEU A 88 14.58 10.86 1.38
N LEU A 89 15.32 11.50 2.28
CA LEU A 89 14.72 12.22 3.40
C LEU A 89 14.19 13.58 2.92
N PRO A 90 13.07 14.09 3.48
CA PRO A 90 12.50 15.37 3.07
C PRO A 90 13.47 16.56 3.16
N THR A 91 14.40 16.51 4.12
CA THR A 91 15.42 17.55 4.38
C THR A 91 16.68 17.42 3.53
N ALA A 92 16.87 16.28 2.84
CA ALA A 92 18.01 16.09 1.97
C ALA A 92 17.87 16.96 0.71
N HIS A 93 19.00 17.38 0.16
CA HIS A 93 19.08 18.07 -1.12
C HIS A 93 19.45 17.08 -2.22
N THR A 94 18.84 17.25 -3.39
CA THR A 94 19.09 16.41 -4.57
C THR A 94 18.70 17.17 -5.83
N ASP A 95 19.18 16.72 -6.99
CA ASP A 95 18.78 17.24 -8.29
C ASP A 95 17.26 17.00 -8.51
N ASP A 96 16.55 18.02 -8.95
CA ASP A 96 15.12 17.94 -9.29
C ASP A 96 14.82 17.14 -10.57
N GLY A 97 15.86 16.73 -11.29
CA GLY A 97 15.85 16.06 -12.59
C GLY A 97 16.00 17.04 -13.76
N LYS A 98 16.19 18.33 -13.49
CA LYS A 98 16.46 19.40 -14.46
C LYS A 98 17.84 20.05 -14.23
N GLY A 99 18.68 19.47 -13.38
CA GLY A 99 20.00 20.01 -13.04
C GLY A 99 19.96 21.06 -11.93
N THR A 100 18.84 21.25 -11.24
CA THR A 100 18.74 22.19 -10.12
C THR A 100 18.67 21.43 -8.80
N GLU A 101 19.58 21.73 -7.88
CA GLU A 101 19.56 21.16 -6.55
C GLU A 101 18.51 21.86 -5.67
N ARG A 102 17.62 21.08 -5.05
CA ARG A 102 16.57 21.56 -4.14
C ARG A 102 16.32 20.56 -3.03
N SER A 103 15.62 20.98 -1.98
CA SER A 103 15.15 20.05 -0.96
C SER A 103 14.19 19.03 -1.58
N VAL A 104 14.26 17.78 -1.13
CA VAL A 104 13.35 16.71 -1.57
C VAL A 104 11.89 17.10 -1.30
N LEU A 105 11.61 17.78 -0.19
CA LEU A 105 10.26 18.26 0.14
C LEU A 105 9.74 19.25 -0.91
N ASP A 106 10.56 20.19 -1.35
CA ASP A 106 10.15 21.19 -2.35
C ASP A 106 9.98 20.56 -3.73
N ILE A 107 10.84 19.60 -4.08
CA ILE A 107 10.69 18.79 -5.29
C ILE A 107 9.36 18.05 -5.25
N LEU A 108 8.99 17.44 -4.11
CA LEU A 108 7.69 16.78 -3.95
C LEU A 108 6.53 17.76 -4.08
N LYS A 109 6.57 18.91 -3.39
CA LYS A 109 5.52 19.95 -3.48
C LYS A 109 5.32 20.43 -4.92
N SER A 110 6.40 20.67 -5.67
CA SER A 110 6.31 21.08 -7.08
C SER A 110 5.63 20.06 -8.00
N LYS A 111 5.64 18.77 -7.63
CA LYS A 111 5.01 17.68 -8.40
C LYS A 111 3.54 17.49 -8.08
N HIS A 112 3.05 18.10 -7.01
CA HIS A 112 1.69 17.99 -6.53
C HIS A 112 0.99 19.34 -6.68
N PRO A 113 0.32 19.62 -7.81
CA PRO A 113 -0.46 20.85 -7.95
C PRO A 113 -1.56 20.89 -6.88
N SER A 114 -1.93 22.09 -6.46
CA SER A 114 -3.06 22.27 -5.54
C SER A 114 -4.33 21.69 -6.15
N PRO A 115 -5.20 21.03 -5.35
CA PRO A 115 -6.46 20.50 -5.87
C PRO A 115 -7.28 21.61 -6.53
N THR A 116 -7.56 21.47 -7.83
CA THR A 116 -8.47 22.37 -8.54
C THR A 116 -9.91 21.95 -8.24
N PRO A 117 -10.82 22.88 -7.94
CA PRO A 117 -12.24 22.56 -7.80
C PRO A 117 -12.77 21.94 -9.10
N ILE A 118 -13.62 20.91 -8.98
CA ILE A 118 -14.20 20.21 -10.12
C ILE A 118 -15.19 21.15 -10.82
N ASN A 119 -14.98 21.39 -12.11
CA ASN A 119 -15.98 22.03 -12.95
C ASN A 119 -16.91 20.97 -13.53
N LEU A 120 -18.14 20.90 -13.04
CA LEU A 120 -19.15 19.92 -13.48
C LEU A 120 -19.42 19.98 -14.99
N ALA A 121 -19.28 21.15 -15.62
CA ALA A 121 -19.48 21.32 -17.05
C ALA A 121 -18.42 20.62 -17.91
N GLN A 122 -17.26 20.27 -17.33
CA GLN A 122 -16.20 19.52 -18.02
C GLN A 122 -16.36 18.00 -17.90
N LEU A 123 -17.29 17.52 -17.08
CA LEU A 123 -17.57 16.10 -16.98
C LEU A 123 -18.32 15.63 -18.24
N PRO A 124 -17.95 14.49 -18.83
CA PRO A 124 -18.69 13.93 -19.95
C PRO A 124 -20.13 13.64 -19.52
N LYS A 125 -21.09 14.15 -20.30
CA LYS A 125 -22.50 13.82 -20.16
C LYS A 125 -22.77 12.53 -20.91
N PHE A 126 -23.51 11.63 -20.30
CA PHE A 126 -23.94 10.38 -20.93
C PHE A 126 -25.45 10.43 -21.06
N ASP A 127 -25.96 10.32 -22.29
CA ASP A 127 -27.39 10.39 -22.59
C ASP A 127 -28.13 9.10 -22.19
N ALA A 128 -27.39 7.99 -22.03
CA ALA A 128 -27.92 6.71 -21.62
C ALA A 128 -27.44 6.34 -20.22
N PRO A 129 -28.28 5.67 -19.41
CA PRO A 129 -27.82 5.09 -18.15
C PRO A 129 -26.72 4.07 -18.42
N PRO A 130 -25.75 3.92 -17.50
CA PRO A 130 -24.74 2.90 -17.63
C PRO A 130 -25.40 1.50 -17.72
N PRO A 131 -24.80 0.57 -18.48
CA PRO A 131 -25.32 -0.78 -18.58
C PRO A 131 -25.36 -1.44 -17.20
N ALA A 132 -26.30 -2.37 -17.00
CA ALA A 132 -26.40 -3.13 -15.76
C ALA A 132 -25.06 -3.82 -15.45
N PHE A 133 -24.52 -3.56 -14.27
CA PHE A 133 -23.28 -4.17 -13.82
C PHE A 133 -23.58 -5.55 -13.24
N VAL A 134 -22.67 -6.50 -13.47
CA VAL A 134 -22.71 -7.81 -12.84
C VAL A 134 -22.09 -7.69 -11.45
N ASP A 135 -22.85 -8.04 -10.42
CA ASP A 135 -22.36 -8.03 -9.05
C ASP A 135 -21.17 -8.98 -8.88
N LEU A 136 -20.09 -8.46 -8.29
CA LEU A 136 -18.91 -9.25 -7.99
C LEU A 136 -19.13 -10.05 -6.70
N GLN A 137 -18.98 -11.37 -6.81
CA GLN A 137 -18.98 -12.30 -5.69
C GLN A 137 -17.53 -12.69 -5.35
N ILE A 138 -17.09 -12.30 -4.15
CA ILE A 138 -15.76 -12.64 -3.61
C ILE A 138 -15.92 -13.75 -2.59
N THR A 139 -15.48 -14.95 -2.94
CA THR A 139 -15.60 -16.12 -2.08
C THR A 139 -14.42 -16.23 -1.07
N PRO A 140 -14.57 -16.98 0.03
CA PRO A 140 -13.50 -17.24 0.98
C PRO A 140 -12.25 -17.87 0.34
N GLU A 141 -12.40 -18.68 -0.71
CA GLU A 141 -11.32 -19.35 -1.43
C GLU A 141 -10.48 -18.34 -2.22
N ILE A 142 -11.14 -17.39 -2.91
CA ILE A 142 -10.46 -16.28 -3.57
C ILE A 142 -9.69 -15.45 -2.55
N SER A 143 -10.36 -15.12 -1.44
CA SER A 143 -9.79 -14.38 -0.32
C SER A 143 -8.53 -15.09 0.24
N GLU A 144 -8.55 -16.42 0.37
CA GLU A 144 -7.41 -17.23 0.79
C GLU A 144 -6.26 -17.21 -0.22
N GLN A 145 -6.57 -17.45 -1.50
CA GLN A 145 -5.59 -17.52 -2.57
C GLN A 145 -4.83 -16.20 -2.72
N VAL A 146 -5.55 -15.08 -2.59
CA VAL A 146 -4.96 -13.74 -2.61
C VAL A 146 -4.11 -13.49 -1.37
N ALA A 147 -4.59 -13.90 -0.18
CA ALA A 147 -3.85 -13.76 1.08
C ALA A 147 -2.49 -14.45 1.00
N GLY A 148 -2.43 -15.64 0.39
CA GLY A 148 -1.20 -16.40 0.16
C GLY A 148 -0.13 -15.62 -0.62
N LYS A 149 -0.52 -14.64 -1.45
CA LYS A 149 0.34 -13.85 -2.33
C LYS A 149 0.61 -12.44 -1.79
N LEU A 150 0.15 -12.11 -0.58
CA LEU A 150 0.37 -10.79 0.02
C LEU A 150 1.85 -10.55 0.35
N SER A 151 2.28 -9.35 0.01
CA SER A 151 3.64 -8.84 0.22
C SER A 151 3.62 -7.31 0.11
N GLY A 152 4.70 -6.67 0.58
CA GLY A 152 4.89 -5.23 0.50
C GLY A 152 4.94 -4.54 1.86
N ALA A 153 5.50 -3.32 1.86
CA ALA A 153 5.67 -2.50 3.06
C ALA A 153 4.34 -1.95 3.59
N CYS A 154 4.34 -1.52 4.84
CA CYS A 154 3.18 -0.93 5.49
C CYS A 154 2.83 0.47 4.96
N GLY A 155 1.52 0.74 4.90
CA GLY A 155 0.95 2.08 4.75
C GLY A 155 0.90 2.82 6.10
N LEU A 156 0.00 3.79 6.22
CA LEU A 156 -0.19 4.56 7.47
C LEU A 156 -0.70 3.69 8.63
N GLY A 157 -1.49 2.66 8.31
CA GLY A 157 -1.97 1.67 9.27
C GLY A 157 -0.82 0.98 10.00
N GLY A 158 0.32 0.75 9.34
CA GLY A 158 1.52 0.13 9.91
C GLY A 158 1.57 -1.40 9.82
N THR A 159 0.48 -2.05 9.40
CA THR A 159 0.47 -3.47 9.02
C THR A 159 1.17 -3.67 7.67
N ASP A 160 2.08 -4.63 7.57
CA ASP A 160 2.75 -4.99 6.33
C ASP A 160 2.18 -6.30 5.72
N GLY A 161 2.63 -6.62 4.50
CA GLY A 161 2.22 -7.82 3.76
C GLY A 161 2.36 -9.12 4.55
N PRO A 162 3.56 -9.45 5.05
CA PRO A 162 3.79 -10.65 5.83
C PRO A 162 2.92 -10.74 7.10
N THR A 163 2.75 -9.64 7.83
CA THR A 163 1.92 -9.62 9.04
C THR A 163 0.46 -9.89 8.72
N LEU A 164 -0.13 -9.17 7.77
CA LEU A 164 -1.53 -9.40 7.39
C LEU A 164 -1.72 -10.81 6.82
N LYS A 165 -0.78 -11.31 6.00
CA LYS A 165 -0.81 -12.69 5.50
C LYS A 165 -0.89 -13.71 6.63
N ASN A 166 -0.11 -13.53 7.70
CA ASN A 166 -0.15 -14.43 8.85
C ASN A 166 -1.50 -14.36 9.56
N TRP A 167 -2.05 -13.16 9.76
CA TRP A 167 -3.37 -12.98 10.37
C TRP A 167 -4.50 -13.65 9.58
N LEU A 168 -4.40 -13.64 8.24
CA LEU A 168 -5.41 -14.23 7.35
C LEU A 168 -5.29 -15.75 7.18
N LEU A 169 -4.15 -16.37 7.52
CA LEU A 169 -3.89 -17.78 7.21
C LEU A 169 -3.56 -18.67 8.41
N ARG A 170 -2.97 -18.15 9.50
CA ARG A 170 -2.34 -19.00 10.54
C ARG A 170 -3.20 -19.26 11.79
N TYR A 171 -4.29 -18.54 11.99
CA TYR A 171 -5.06 -18.52 13.23
C TYR A 171 -6.42 -19.24 13.12
N ARG A 172 -6.50 -20.31 12.31
CA ARG A 172 -7.67 -21.19 12.18
C ARG A 172 -8.97 -20.40 12.00
N ARG A 173 -9.97 -20.58 12.88
CA ARG A 173 -11.29 -19.93 12.83
C ARG A 173 -11.20 -18.41 12.77
N ALA A 174 -10.30 -17.78 13.54
CA ALA A 174 -10.15 -16.32 13.53
C ALA A 174 -9.67 -15.82 12.16
N SER A 175 -8.71 -16.53 11.55
CA SER A 175 -8.25 -16.25 10.19
C SER A 175 -9.36 -16.40 9.15
N THR A 176 -10.20 -17.45 9.26
CA THR A 176 -11.35 -17.66 8.37
C THR A 176 -12.38 -16.54 8.50
N GLN A 177 -12.71 -16.15 9.73
CA GLN A 177 -13.64 -15.04 9.98
C GLN A 177 -13.11 -13.71 9.43
N LEU A 178 -11.82 -13.44 9.63
CA LEU A 178 -11.18 -12.24 9.10
C LEU A 178 -11.21 -12.21 7.57
N ARG A 179 -10.92 -13.34 6.91
CA ARG A 179 -11.02 -13.46 5.45
C ARG A 179 -12.44 -13.27 4.93
N ALA A 180 -13.45 -13.80 5.63
CA ALA A 180 -14.85 -13.59 5.29
C ALA A 180 -15.26 -12.12 5.42
N ALA A 181 -14.86 -11.46 6.51
CA ALA A 181 -15.10 -10.03 6.71
C ALA A 181 -14.46 -9.17 5.61
N PHE A 182 -13.20 -9.44 5.23
CA PHE A 182 -12.57 -8.76 4.09
C PHE A 182 -13.26 -9.05 2.76
N GLY A 183 -13.74 -10.28 2.55
CA GLY A 183 -14.52 -10.66 1.38
C GLY A 183 -15.79 -9.83 1.26
N LEU A 184 -16.60 -9.77 2.33
CA LEU A 184 -17.82 -8.95 2.39
C LEU A 184 -17.52 -7.46 2.18
N PHE A 185 -16.48 -6.95 2.81
CA PHE A 185 -16.08 -5.55 2.67
C PHE A 185 -15.60 -5.20 1.25
N ALA A 186 -14.97 -6.16 0.57
CA ALA A 186 -14.55 -6.01 -0.82
C ALA A 186 -15.75 -6.09 -1.79
N GLN A 187 -16.73 -6.97 -1.54
CA GLN A 187 -17.97 -7.04 -2.30
C GLN A 187 -18.79 -5.76 -2.14
N TRP A 188 -18.92 -5.26 -0.90
CA TRP A 188 -19.62 -4.02 -0.62
C TRP A 188 -19.00 -2.84 -1.41
N GLN A 189 -17.68 -2.71 -1.40
CA GLN A 189 -16.99 -1.68 -2.18
C GLN A 189 -17.10 -1.85 -3.70
N ALA A 190 -17.21 -3.08 -4.19
CA ALA A 190 -17.31 -3.35 -5.61
C ALA A 190 -18.72 -3.10 -6.17
N ASN A 191 -19.75 -3.40 -5.39
CA ASN A 191 -21.13 -3.44 -5.87
C ASN A 191 -21.97 -2.23 -5.42
N ASN A 192 -21.42 -1.32 -4.60
CA ASN A 192 -22.16 -0.18 -4.06
C ASN A 192 -21.44 1.14 -4.24
N LEU A 193 -22.21 2.23 -4.22
CA LEU A 193 -21.68 3.57 -4.08
C LEU A 193 -21.23 3.81 -2.64
N VAL A 194 -19.92 3.73 -2.42
CA VAL A 194 -19.36 3.88 -1.06
C VAL A 194 -19.09 5.34 -0.75
N PRO A 195 -19.67 5.90 0.34
CA PRO A 195 -19.36 7.25 0.78
C PRO A 195 -17.86 7.41 1.07
N TRP A 196 -17.24 8.47 0.54
CA TRP A 196 -15.81 8.74 0.76
C TRP A 196 -15.44 8.78 2.24
N ALA A 197 -16.33 9.33 3.08
CA ALA A 197 -16.15 9.39 4.52
C ALA A 197 -15.88 8.02 5.15
N ALA A 198 -16.51 6.94 4.65
CA ALA A 198 -16.35 5.58 5.17
C ALA A 198 -14.99 4.95 4.84
N ILE A 199 -14.36 5.34 3.73
CA ILE A 199 -13.14 4.71 3.22
C ILE A 199 -11.91 5.63 3.16
N ARG A 200 -12.04 6.91 3.50
CA ARG A 200 -10.95 7.91 3.41
C ARG A 200 -9.68 7.47 4.15
N ALA A 201 -9.83 6.89 5.34
CA ALA A 201 -8.70 6.44 6.16
C ALA A 201 -7.99 5.23 5.53
N LEU A 202 -8.75 4.30 4.95
CA LEU A 202 -8.21 3.16 4.22
C LEU A 202 -7.47 3.59 2.94
N ASN A 203 -7.98 4.63 2.27
CA ASN A 203 -7.44 5.19 1.05
C ASN A 203 -6.25 6.13 1.23
N ALA A 204 -5.97 6.55 2.47
CA ALA A 204 -4.80 7.36 2.78
C ALA A 204 -3.50 6.59 2.50
N ASN A 205 -2.49 7.31 2.02
CA ASN A 205 -1.21 6.74 1.61
C ASN A 205 -0.07 7.33 2.45
N ARG A 206 0.93 6.50 2.75
CA ARG A 206 2.20 6.95 3.33
C ARG A 206 3.13 7.42 2.20
N GLY A 207 3.35 8.73 2.10
CA GLY A 207 4.24 9.32 1.10
C GLY A 207 5.71 8.97 1.36
N MET A 208 6.44 8.63 0.31
CA MET A 208 7.90 8.46 0.31
C MET A 208 8.52 9.02 -0.97
N ALA A 209 9.69 9.62 -0.85
CA ALA A 209 10.55 10.00 -1.96
C ALA A 209 11.51 8.86 -2.27
N LEU A 210 11.47 8.34 -3.50
CA LEU A 210 12.49 7.42 -4.01
C LEU A 210 13.45 8.14 -4.94
N ASP A 211 14.72 7.78 -4.88
CA ASP A 211 15.72 8.23 -5.84
C ASP A 211 15.47 7.63 -7.24
N LYS A 212 15.47 8.49 -8.26
CA LYS A 212 15.27 8.14 -9.67
C LYS A 212 16.57 8.18 -10.49
N PHE A 213 17.67 8.75 -9.99
CA PHE A 213 18.95 8.90 -10.70
C PHE A 213 18.84 9.43 -12.15
N PRO A 214 18.75 10.75 -12.38
CA PRO A 214 18.56 11.83 -11.41
C PRO A 214 17.07 12.10 -11.12
N GLY A 215 16.80 12.78 -10.00
CA GLY A 215 15.45 13.23 -9.63
C GLY A 215 14.75 12.39 -8.57
N VAL A 216 13.61 12.92 -8.11
CA VAL A 216 12.77 12.28 -7.07
C VAL A 216 11.53 11.63 -7.67
N ARG A 217 11.22 10.38 -7.30
CA ARG A 217 9.94 9.71 -7.62
C ARG A 217 9.03 9.71 -6.37
N PRO A 218 7.87 10.41 -6.40
CA PRO A 218 6.90 10.31 -5.32
C PRO A 218 6.22 8.94 -5.34
N ILE A 219 6.15 8.28 -4.19
CA ILE A 219 5.43 7.02 -3.99
C ILE A 219 4.48 7.16 -2.82
N GLY A 220 3.20 6.88 -3.05
CA GLY A 220 2.22 6.69 -1.99
C GLY A 220 2.08 5.21 -1.65
N ILE A 221 2.57 4.79 -0.48
CA ILE A 221 2.35 3.42 0.01
C ILE A 221 0.98 3.38 0.70
N GLY A 222 0.00 2.82 0.01
CA GLY A 222 -1.31 2.52 0.60
C GLY A 222 -1.26 1.40 1.64
N ASN A 223 -2.28 1.36 2.48
CA ASN A 223 -2.50 0.29 3.46
C ASN A 223 -2.52 -1.09 2.78
N ILE A 224 -1.99 -2.10 3.47
CA ILE A 224 -1.90 -3.46 2.90
C ILE A 224 -3.30 -4.07 2.73
N GLU A 225 -4.22 -3.72 3.62
CA GLU A 225 -5.63 -4.06 3.61
C GLU A 225 -6.30 -3.56 2.32
N ARG A 226 -6.04 -2.30 1.92
CA ARG A 226 -6.54 -1.74 0.65
C ARG A 226 -6.04 -2.55 -0.54
N ARG A 227 -4.75 -2.91 -0.55
CA ARG A 227 -4.17 -3.74 -1.62
C ARG A 227 -4.72 -5.16 -1.62
N TYR A 228 -5.05 -5.71 -0.45
CA TYR A 228 -5.66 -7.02 -0.33
C TYR A 228 -7.06 -7.03 -0.94
N ILE A 229 -7.92 -6.09 -0.52
CA ILE A 229 -9.27 -5.88 -1.05
C ILE A 229 -9.24 -5.72 -2.57
N ALA A 230 -8.40 -4.83 -3.08
CA ALA A 230 -8.28 -4.59 -4.51
C ALA A 230 -7.83 -5.84 -5.28
N LYS A 231 -6.94 -6.67 -4.71
CA LYS A 231 -6.52 -7.92 -5.33
C LYS A 231 -7.62 -8.99 -5.32
N CYS A 232 -8.50 -9.00 -4.30
CA CYS A 232 -9.68 -9.86 -4.29
C CYS A 232 -10.64 -9.49 -5.43
N VAL A 233 -10.91 -8.20 -5.61
CA VAL A 233 -11.72 -7.70 -6.74
C VAL A 233 -11.07 -8.06 -8.08
N LEU A 234 -9.76 -7.81 -8.23
CA LEU A 234 -9.02 -8.14 -9.46
C LEU A 234 -8.99 -9.64 -9.77
N ALA A 235 -9.05 -10.51 -8.76
CA ALA A 235 -9.10 -11.95 -8.99
C ALA A 235 -10.40 -12.40 -9.67
N VAL A 236 -11.50 -11.65 -9.47
CA VAL A 236 -12.81 -11.92 -10.07
C VAL A 236 -13.00 -11.15 -11.37
N ALA A 237 -12.82 -9.82 -11.34
CA ALA A 237 -13.11 -8.94 -12.46
C ALA A 237 -11.96 -8.85 -13.49
N GLY A 238 -10.73 -9.19 -13.09
CA GLY A 238 -9.54 -9.05 -13.93
C GLY A 238 -9.62 -9.78 -15.28
N PRO A 239 -10.06 -11.06 -15.33
CA PRO A 239 -10.23 -11.77 -16.59
C PRO A 239 -11.24 -11.12 -17.55
N ALA A 240 -12.40 -10.68 -17.03
CA ALA A 240 -13.41 -9.99 -17.84
C ALA A 240 -12.90 -8.65 -18.35
N ALA A 241 -12.22 -7.87 -17.50
CA ALA A 241 -11.59 -6.62 -17.89
C ALA A 241 -10.52 -6.82 -18.98
N ALA A 242 -9.70 -7.87 -18.88
CA ALA A 242 -8.68 -8.19 -19.87
C ALA A 242 -9.29 -8.61 -21.21
N ALA A 243 -10.38 -9.38 -21.19
CA ALA A 243 -11.12 -9.77 -22.39
C ALA A 243 -11.76 -8.57 -23.08
N ALA A 244 -12.41 -7.68 -22.32
CA ALA A 244 -13.04 -6.47 -22.85
C ALA A 244 -12.00 -5.48 -23.44
N ALA A 245 -10.83 -5.38 -22.82
CA ALA A 245 -9.75 -4.52 -23.30
C ALA A 245 -9.09 -5.07 -24.59
N GLY A 246 -9.00 -6.39 -24.74
CA GLY A 246 -8.34 -7.02 -25.88
C GLY A 246 -6.94 -6.44 -26.15
N THR A 247 -6.59 -6.24 -27.41
CA THR A 247 -5.28 -5.67 -27.81
C THR A 247 -5.18 -4.16 -27.64
N SER A 248 -6.29 -3.47 -27.36
CA SER A 248 -6.31 -2.00 -27.25
C SER A 248 -5.56 -1.48 -26.01
N GLN A 249 -5.44 -2.31 -24.96
CA GLN A 249 -4.73 -1.94 -23.74
C GLN A 249 -3.91 -3.11 -23.17
N LEU A 250 -2.59 -3.03 -23.34
CA LEU A 250 -1.64 -4.02 -22.84
C LEU A 250 -1.52 -4.02 -21.30
N SER A 251 -1.94 -2.95 -20.64
CA SER A 251 -1.82 -2.83 -19.18
C SER A 251 -2.86 -3.62 -18.38
N VAL A 252 -3.86 -4.24 -19.03
CA VAL A 252 -4.91 -5.03 -18.34
C VAL A 252 -4.50 -6.48 -18.09
N GLY A 253 -3.25 -6.85 -18.38
CA GLY A 253 -2.69 -8.15 -17.99
C GLY A 253 -2.86 -9.26 -19.03
N LEU A 254 -2.92 -8.91 -20.32
CA LEU A 254 -2.96 -9.86 -21.42
C LEU A 254 -1.73 -10.79 -21.39
N LYS A 255 -1.96 -12.11 -21.36
CA LYS A 255 -0.86 -13.10 -21.40
C LYS A 255 -0.26 -13.09 -22.81
N ALA A 256 1.07 -13.00 -22.91
CA ALA A 256 1.87 -12.93 -24.14
C ALA A 256 1.99 -11.56 -24.86
N ALA A 257 1.56 -10.45 -24.24
CA ALA A 257 1.90 -9.12 -24.74
C ALA A 257 3.40 -8.79 -24.54
N LEU A 258 4.06 -8.28 -25.59
CA LEU A 258 5.45 -7.80 -25.56
C LEU A 258 5.58 -6.66 -24.54
N LYS A 259 6.41 -6.88 -23.52
CA LYS A 259 6.49 -6.06 -22.32
C LYS A 259 7.32 -4.79 -22.55
N VAL A 260 6.67 -3.68 -22.87
CA VAL A 260 7.33 -2.35 -22.79
C VAL A 260 7.53 -1.99 -21.30
N PRO A 261 8.74 -1.55 -20.87
CA PRO A 261 9.12 -1.50 -19.46
C PRO A 261 8.53 -0.30 -18.71
N SER A 262 7.25 -0.37 -18.30
CA SER A 262 6.68 0.61 -17.34
C SER A 262 5.54 0.04 -16.46
N THR A 263 5.37 -1.28 -16.44
CA THR A 263 4.15 -1.98 -15.97
C THR A 263 3.86 -1.94 -14.45
N ARG A 264 4.65 -1.25 -13.61
CA ARG A 264 4.37 -1.17 -12.15
C ARG A 264 3.58 0.06 -11.72
N GLN A 265 3.52 1.12 -12.51
CA GLN A 265 2.72 2.31 -12.18
C GLN A 265 1.27 2.21 -12.62
N ILE A 266 0.96 1.40 -13.65
CA ILE A 266 -0.38 1.37 -14.26
C ILE A 266 -1.38 0.52 -13.45
N MET A 267 -0.94 -0.50 -12.70
CA MET A 267 -1.86 -1.28 -11.84
C MET A 267 -2.38 -0.47 -10.63
N PHE A 268 -1.63 0.50 -10.13
CA PHE A 268 -2.15 1.48 -9.16
C PHE A 268 -3.14 2.43 -9.84
N GLY A 269 -2.86 2.81 -11.09
CA GLY A 269 -3.76 3.55 -11.96
C GLY A 269 -5.11 2.86 -12.12
N ILE A 270 -5.17 1.56 -12.43
CA ILE A 270 -6.43 0.82 -12.65
C ILE A 270 -7.28 0.68 -11.37
N ILE A 271 -6.67 0.53 -10.19
CA ILE A 271 -7.43 0.50 -8.92
C ILE A 271 -7.94 1.91 -8.55
N THR A 272 -7.21 2.96 -8.93
CA THR A 272 -7.67 4.34 -8.74
C THR A 272 -8.64 4.77 -9.83
N LEU A 273 -8.51 4.26 -11.05
CA LEU A 273 -9.42 4.44 -12.19
C LEU A 273 -10.71 3.65 -11.98
N ALA A 274 -10.70 2.45 -11.41
CA ALA A 274 -11.94 1.76 -11.04
C ALA A 274 -12.71 2.53 -9.94
N HIS A 275 -12.02 3.28 -9.07
CA HIS A 275 -12.67 4.20 -8.14
C HIS A 275 -13.00 5.57 -8.76
N LEU A 276 -12.21 6.06 -9.72
CA LEU A 276 -12.40 7.36 -10.37
C LEU A 276 -13.43 7.30 -11.49
N THR A 277 -13.54 6.23 -12.28
CA THR A 277 -14.60 6.04 -13.28
C THR A 277 -15.96 5.90 -12.60
N VAL A 278 -16.00 5.23 -11.44
CA VAL A 278 -17.19 5.18 -10.59
C VAL A 278 -17.46 6.56 -9.96
N SER A 279 -16.45 7.30 -9.49
CA SER A 279 -16.66 8.65 -8.93
C SER A 279 -17.02 9.73 -9.96
N THR A 280 -16.54 9.63 -11.22
CA THR A 280 -16.90 10.57 -12.30
C THR A 280 -18.26 10.27 -12.94
N LEU A 281 -18.77 9.04 -12.82
CA LEU A 281 -20.15 8.71 -13.21
C LEU A 281 -21.18 9.12 -12.14
N ILE A 282 -20.79 9.26 -10.87
CA ILE A 282 -21.72 9.50 -9.75
C ILE A 282 -22.00 10.99 -9.51
N LEU A 283 -21.08 11.90 -9.83
CA LEU A 283 -21.39 13.33 -9.79
C LEU A 283 -22.42 13.75 -10.87
N ALA A 284 -22.72 12.88 -11.82
CA ALA A 284 -23.77 13.07 -12.83
C ALA A 284 -25.13 12.45 -12.46
N SER A 285 -25.25 11.74 -11.33
CA SER A 285 -26.49 11.05 -10.92
C SER A 285 -26.98 11.41 -9.51
N LEU A 286 -26.34 12.37 -8.84
CA LEU A 286 -26.77 12.96 -7.57
C LEU A 286 -27.20 14.44 -7.68
N LEU A 287 -27.50 14.89 -8.91
CA LEU A 287 -28.35 16.03 -9.26
C LEU A 287 -29.21 15.63 -10.46
#